data_AF-A0AAW0JIF0-F1
#
_entry.id   AF-A0AAW0JIF0-F1
#
_cell.length_a   1.000
_cell.length_b   1.000
_cell.length_c   1.000
_cell.angle_alpha   90.00
_cell.angle_beta   90.00
_cell.angle_gamma   90.00
#
_symmetry.space_group_name_H-M   'P 1'
#
loop_
_entity.id
_entity.type
_entity.pdbx_description
1 polymer ?
#
loop_
_entity_poly.entity_id
_entity_poly.type
_entity_poly.pdbx_seq_one_letter_code
_entity_poly.pdbx_strand_id
1 'polypeptide(L)'
;MFHFLLLTGGFELKISLKWAYEQGVSFVKKSFDKTRMEENFNIFDWKLSSEELQMITQIPQQKRWPALNFIADNGPYKCIMELWDGEI
;
A
#
# COMPACT_ATOMS: atom_id res chain seq x y z
N MET A 1 9.62 8.27 4.26
CA MET A 1 9.45 6.88 4.73
C MET A 1 8.45 6.22 3.80
N PHE A 2 8.87 5.24 3.01
CA PHE A 2 8.10 4.67 1.90
C PHE A 2 6.80 4.06 2.40
N HIS A 3 5.67 4.68 2.03
CA HIS A 3 4.33 4.20 2.32
C HIS A 3 4.07 2.95 1.47
N PHE A 4 4.28 1.76 2.05
CA PHE A 4 3.91 0.48 1.44
C PHE A 4 2.39 0.31 1.51
N LEU A 5 1.65 1.05 0.68
CA LEU A 5 0.22 0.82 0.48
C LEU A 5 0.05 -0.40 -0.43
N LEU A 6 0.15 -1.60 0.14
CA LEU A 6 -0.32 -2.81 -0.53
C LEU A 6 -1.85 -2.88 -0.39
N LEU A 7 -2.54 -2.06 -1.20
CA LEU A 7 -3.97 -2.09 -1.43
C LEU A 7 -4.35 -3.47 -2.02
N THR A 8 -4.72 -4.42 -1.18
CA THR A 8 -5.40 -5.65 -1.64
C THR A 8 -6.67 -5.92 -0.84
N GLY A 9 -7.21 -4.89 -0.16
CA GLY A 9 -8.50 -4.96 0.50
C GLY A 9 -9.56 -4.26 -0.36
N GLY A 10 -10.08 -4.96 -1.37
CA GLY A 10 -11.31 -4.56 -2.07
C GLY A 10 -11.19 -3.92 -3.46
N PHE A 11 -10.03 -3.39 -3.85
CA PHE A 11 -9.86 -2.73 -5.15
C PHE A 11 -9.05 -3.54 -6.15
N GLU A 12 -9.33 -3.32 -7.43
CA GLU A 12 -8.48 -3.82 -8.50
C GLU A 12 -7.05 -3.28 -8.35
N LEU A 13 -6.10 -4.16 -8.67
CA LEU A 13 -4.69 -3.86 -8.52
C LEU A 13 -4.26 -2.67 -9.39
N LYS A 14 -4.82 -2.53 -10.60
CA LYS A 14 -4.50 -1.46 -11.54
C LYS A 14 -4.91 -0.09 -10.99
N ILE A 15 -6.11 0.02 -10.42
CA ILE A 15 -6.62 1.23 -9.75
C ILE A 15 -5.69 1.63 -8.60
N SER A 16 -5.30 0.64 -7.79
CA SER A 16 -4.40 0.85 -6.65
C SER A 16 -3.01 1.36 -7.05
N LEU A 17 -2.43 0.75 -8.09
CA LEU A 17 -1.13 1.16 -8.65
C LEU A 17 -1.22 2.54 -9.30
N LYS A 18 -2.31 2.80 -10.01
CA LYS A 18 -2.56 4.10 -10.62
C LYS A 18 -2.64 5.21 -9.59
N TRP A 19 -3.38 4.99 -8.51
CA TRP A 19 -3.50 5.95 -7.41
C TRP A 19 -2.13 6.29 -6.83
N ALA A 20 -1.32 5.28 -6.49
CA ALA A 20 0.02 5.50 -5.95
C ALA A 20 0.92 6.30 -6.92
N TYR A 21 0.84 6.01 -8.22
CA TYR A 21 1.53 6.77 -9.25
C TYR A 21 1.08 8.24 -9.32
N GLU A 22 -0.23 8.51 -9.30
CA GLU A 22 -0.75 9.89 -9.31
C GLU A 22 -0.42 10.68 -8.03
N GLN A 23 -0.23 10.00 -6.90
CA GLN A 23 0.27 10.62 -5.66
C GLN A 23 1.80 10.90 -5.69
N GLY A 24 2.50 10.56 -6.78
CA GLY A 24 3.96 10.73 -6.90
C GLY A 24 4.77 9.72 -6.09
N VAL A 25 4.16 8.61 -5.66
CA VAL A 25 4.82 7.56 -4.87
C VAL A 25 5.45 6.52 -5.78
N SER A 26 6.71 6.19 -5.54
CA SER A 26 7.38 5.05 -6.18
C SER A 26 7.05 3.75 -5.44
N PHE A 27 6.82 2.66 -6.18
CA PHE A 27 6.42 1.37 -5.62
C PHE A 27 7.10 0.18 -6.32
N VAL A 28 7.23 -0.94 -5.61
CA VAL A 28 7.72 -2.21 -6.15
C VAL A 28 6.59 -3.23 -6.10
N LYS A 29 6.11 -3.65 -7.28
CA LYS A 29 5.09 -4.70 -7.38
C LYS A 29 5.75 -6.05 -7.68
N LYS A 30 5.61 -7.00 -6.76
CA LYS A 30 6.05 -8.38 -6.95
C LYS A 30 4.92 -9.23 -7.55
N SER A 31 5.20 -9.90 -8.66
CA SER A 31 4.39 -10.96 -9.26
C SER A 31 5.32 -11.97 -9.95
N PHE A 32 4.93 -13.24 -9.97
CA PHE A 32 5.60 -14.27 -10.77
C PHE A 32 4.80 -14.66 -12.02
N ASP A 33 3.58 -14.15 -12.12
CA ASP A 33 2.70 -14.30 -13.28
C ASP A 33 3.03 -13.20 -14.30
N LYS A 34 3.44 -13.62 -15.51
CA LYS A 34 3.87 -12.72 -16.59
C LYS A 34 2.74 -11.84 -17.09
N THR A 35 1.56 -12.41 -17.32
CA THR A 35 0.37 -11.68 -17.75
C THR A 35 0.03 -10.59 -16.75
N ARG A 36 0.04 -10.91 -15.45
CA ARG A 36 -0.19 -9.92 -14.40
C ARG A 36 0.90 -8.85 -14.32
N MET A 37 2.15 -9.19 -14.61
CA MET A 37 3.22 -8.19 -14.66
C MET A 37 2.95 -7.17 -15.77
N GLU A 38 2.70 -7.64 -17.00
CA GLU A 38 2.39 -6.80 -18.16
C GLU A 38 1.16 -5.92 -17.91
N GLU A 39 0.10 -6.50 -17.37
CA GLU A 39 -1.11 -5.77 -17.01
C GLU A 39 -0.88 -4.66 -15.98
N ASN A 40 -0.01 -4.89 -15.00
CA ASN A 40 0.32 -3.89 -13.97
C ASN A 40 1.20 -2.75 -14.51
N PHE A 41 1.91 -2.96 -15.62
CA PHE A 41 2.68 -1.89 -16.27
C PHE A 41 1.78 -0.92 -17.05
N ASN A 42 0.57 -1.32 -17.42
CA ASN A 42 -0.36 -0.50 -18.19
C ASN A 42 -1.17 0.49 -17.31
N ILE A 43 -0.48 1.36 -16.58
CA ILE A 43 -1.09 2.37 -15.70
C ILE A 43 -0.78 3.82 -16.14
N PHE A 44 0.08 4.03 -17.14
CA PHE A 44 0.59 5.36 -17.47
C PHE A 44 -0.36 6.15 -18.38
N ASP A 45 -1.13 5.47 -19.24
CA ASP A 45 -1.85 6.09 -20.36
C ASP A 45 -3.28 6.55 -20.03
N TRP A 46 -3.74 6.43 -18.78
CA TRP A 46 -5.08 6.83 -18.35
C TRP A 46 -5.03 7.57 -17.01
N LYS A 47 -6.17 7.96 -16.44
CA LYS A 47 -6.27 8.65 -15.13
C LYS A 47 -7.49 8.15 -14.36
N LEU A 48 -7.43 8.23 -13.03
CA LEU A 48 -8.58 7.88 -12.20
C LEU A 48 -9.71 8.88 -12.38
N SER A 49 -10.95 8.39 -12.33
CA SER A 49 -12.14 9.25 -12.27
C SER A 49 -12.26 9.93 -10.91
N SER A 50 -13.02 11.03 -10.86
CA SER A 50 -13.33 11.69 -9.59
C SER A 50 -14.10 10.77 -8.63
N GLU A 51 -14.98 9.89 -9.15
CA GLU A 51 -15.68 8.91 -8.32
C GLU A 51 -14.69 7.88 -7.74
N GLU A 52 -13.76 7.36 -8.54
CA GLU A 52 -12.75 6.40 -8.08
C GLU A 52 -11.87 7.02 -6.98
N LEU A 53 -11.43 8.26 -7.17
CA LEU A 53 -10.67 9.00 -6.15
C LEU A 53 -11.46 9.18 -4.86
N GLN A 54 -12.75 9.52 -4.96
CA GLN A 54 -13.63 9.67 -3.81
C GLN A 54 -13.81 8.33 -3.07
N MET A 55 -13.96 7.22 -3.80
CA MET A 55 -14.05 5.89 -3.22
C MET A 55 -12.77 5.49 -2.48
N ILE A 56 -11.59 5.77 -3.06
CA ILE A 56 -10.30 5.47 -2.44
C ILE A 56 -10.11 6.28 -1.15
N THR A 57 -10.56 7.53 -1.13
CA THR A 57 -10.45 8.42 0.06
C THR A 57 -11.29 7.90 1.24
N GLN A 58 -12.34 7.13 0.98
CA GLN A 58 -13.18 6.54 2.03
C GLN A 58 -12.58 5.27 2.65
N ILE A 59 -11.46 4.76 2.12
CA ILE A 59 -10.82 3.55 2.65
C ILE A 59 -10.22 3.83 4.04
N PRO A 60 -10.60 3.06 5.07
CA PRO A 60 -9.99 3.16 6.39
C PRO A 60 -8.49 2.86 6.31
N GLN A 61 -7.68 3.80 6.77
CA GLN A 61 -6.23 3.64 6.82
C GLN A 61 -5.84 2.72 7.98
N GLN A 62 -4.99 1.74 7.70
CA GLN A 62 -4.45 0.81 8.69
C GLN A 62 -3.12 0.24 8.22
N LYS A 63 -2.20 -0.05 9.14
CA LYS A 63 -1.01 -0.84 8.80
C LYS A 63 -1.36 -2.28 8.52
N ARG A 64 -1.15 -2.69 7.27
CA ARG A 64 -1.32 -4.09 6.84
C ARG A 64 -0.34 -5.05 7.51
N TRP A 65 0.90 -4.61 7.74
CA TRP A 65 1.92 -5.41 8.41
C TRP A 65 2.48 -4.61 9.59
N PRO A 66 1.96 -4.80 10.81
CA PRO A 66 2.39 -4.05 11.99
C PRO A 66 3.74 -4.52 12.54
N ALA A 67 4.38 -5.49 11.87
CA ALA A 67 5.74 -5.93 12.18
C ALA A 67 5.92 -6.52 13.60
N LEU A 68 4.91 -7.25 14.09
CA LEU A 68 4.88 -7.82 15.45
C LEU A 68 6.10 -8.70 15.78
N ASN A 69 6.72 -9.30 14.77
CA ASN A 69 7.89 -10.14 14.93
C ASN A 69 9.12 -9.38 15.46
N PHE A 70 9.11 -8.04 15.45
CA PHE A 70 10.16 -7.22 16.05
C PHE A 70 9.86 -6.81 17.50
N ILE A 71 8.73 -7.22 18.06
CA ILE A 71 8.36 -6.95 19.45
C ILE A 71 8.85 -8.10 20.32
N ALA A 72 9.63 -7.76 21.35
CA ALA A 72 10.12 -8.74 22.32
C ALA A 72 10.38 -8.09 23.67
N ASP A 73 10.15 -8.85 24.75
CA ASP A 73 10.36 -8.39 26.13
C ASP A 73 11.81 -7.95 26.38
N ASN A 74 12.78 -8.60 25.72
CA ASN A 74 14.20 -8.24 25.76
C ASN A 74 14.67 -7.48 24.51
N GLY A 75 13.77 -7.13 23.60
CA GLY A 75 14.07 -6.39 22.37
C GLY A 75 14.07 -4.87 22.55
N PRO A 76 14.46 -4.13 21.49
CA PRO A 76 14.48 -2.66 21.51
C PRO A 76 13.08 -2.05 21.58
N TYR A 77 12.04 -2.76 21.14
CA TYR A 77 10.65 -2.30 21.16
C TYR A 77 9.78 -3.27 21.97
N LYS A 78 9.03 -2.74 22.93
CA LYS A 78 8.17 -3.52 23.85
C LYS A 78 6.74 -3.64 23.35
N CYS A 79 6.31 -2.77 22.43
CA CYS A 79 4.99 -2.82 21.85
C CYS A 79 4.95 -2.21 20.44
N ILE A 80 3.80 -2.36 19.76
CA ILE A 80 3.58 -1.85 18.40
C ILE A 80 3.65 -0.32 18.38
N MET A 81 3.17 0.34 19.43
CA MET A 81 3.16 1.80 19.52
C MET A 81 4.58 2.38 19.55
N GLU A 82 5.49 1.76 20.30
CA GLU A 82 6.91 2.17 20.32
C GLU A 82 7.59 1.90 18.98
N LEU A 83 7.28 0.78 18.32
CA LEU A 83 7.88 0.45 17.03
C LEU A 83 7.51 1.44 15.92
N TRP A 84 6.32 2.03 16.02
CA TRP A 84 5.78 2.93 15.00
C TRP A 84 5.59 4.36 15.50
N ASP A 85 6.18 4.76 16.63
CA ASP A 85 6.04 6.11 17.21
C ASP A 85 4.57 6.60 17.36
N GLY A 86 3.63 5.70 17.66
CA GLY A 86 2.20 6.00 17.72
C GLY A 86 1.47 6.04 16.37
N GLU A 87 2.22 5.93 15.28
CA GLU A 87 1.89 5.80 13.85
C GLU A 87 0.76 4.87 13.40
N ILE A 88 0.04 4.14 14.28
CA ILE A 88 -0.64 2.83 14.02
C ILE A 88 -1.57 2.81 12.82
#